data_AF-A0AA96N7K5-F1
#
_entry.id   AF-A0AA96N7K5-F1
#
_cell.length_a   1.000
_cell.length_b   1.000
_cell.length_c   1.000
_cell.angle_alpha   90.00
_cell.angle_beta   90.00
_cell.angle_gamma   90.00
#
_symmetry.space_group_name_H-M   'P 1'
#
loop_
_entity.id
_entity.type
_entity.pdbx_description
1 polymer ?
#
loop_
_entity_poly.entity_id
_entity_poly.type
_entity_poly.pdbx_seq_one_letter_code
_entity_poly.pdbx_strand_id
1 'polypeptide(L)' 'MAKSLAMHEKLEVHEVLLFKTACLTKSTAMLDLVKDSILKKLLKEDIKLSKKAIKDLQSVLEDDQKQTAKGR' A
#
# COMPACT_ATOMS: atom_id res chain seq x y z
N MET A 1 -3.29 -18.56 -17.34
CA MET A 1 -4.29 -17.59 -16.82
C MET A 1 -4.03 -17.45 -15.34
N ALA A 2 -3.72 -16.25 -14.84
CA ALA A 2 -3.71 -16.05 -13.40
C ALA A 2 -5.15 -16.19 -12.91
N LYS A 3 -5.35 -17.02 -11.88
CA LYS A 3 -6.65 -17.29 -11.27
C LYS A 3 -7.05 -16.07 -10.44
N SER A 4 -8.34 -15.73 -10.39
CA SER A 4 -8.85 -14.74 -9.43
C SER A 4 -8.39 -15.10 -8.02
N LEU A 5 -8.07 -14.10 -7.21
CA LEU A 5 -7.67 -14.26 -5.82
C LEU A 5 -8.78 -14.99 -5.05
N ALA A 6 -8.38 -15.95 -4.23
CA ALA A 6 -9.26 -16.51 -3.23
C ALA A 6 -9.64 -15.44 -2.18
N MET A 7 -10.72 -15.67 -1.44
CA MET A 7 -11.21 -14.70 -0.45
C MET A 7 -10.14 -14.32 0.59
N HIS A 8 -9.37 -15.28 1.09
CA HIS A 8 -8.33 -15.01 2.09
C HIS A 8 -7.18 -14.20 1.51
N GLU A 9 -6.70 -14.52 0.30
CA GLU A 9 -5.65 -13.76 -0.39
C GLU A 9 -6.09 -12.30 -0.61
N LYS A 10 -7.34 -12.08 -1.00
CA LYS A 10 -7.90 -10.74 -1.16
C LYS A 10 -7.92 -9.96 0.16
N LEU A 11 -8.35 -10.62 1.24
CA LEU A 11 -8.36 -10.02 2.58
C LEU A 11 -6.94 -9.67 3.04
N GLU A 12 -5.97 -10.56 2.84
CA GLU A 12 -4.56 -10.31 3.15
C GLU A 12 -4.01 -9.09 2.39
N VAL A 13 -4.33 -8.94 1.09
CA VAL A 13 -3.94 -7.75 0.31
C VAL A 13 -4.57 -6.48 0.89
N HIS A 14 -5.84 -6.51 1.30
CA HIS A 14 -6.49 -5.39 1.97
C HIS A 14 -5.85 -5.05 3.32
N GLU A 15 -5.47 -6.05 4.12
CA GLU A 15 -4.80 -5.87 5.40
C GLU A 15 -3.43 -5.19 5.22
N VAL A 16 -2.63 -5.66 4.27
CA VAL A 16 -1.33 -5.04 3.97
C VAL A 16 -1.50 -3.61 3.41
N LEU A 17 -2.53 -3.38 2.59
CA LEU A 17 -2.87 -2.04 2.09
C LEU A 17 -3.23 -1.08 3.22
N LEU A 18 -4.09 -1.51 4.16
CA LEU A 18 -4.46 -0.74 5.34
C LEU A 18 -3.24 -0.44 6.22
N PHE A 19 -2.41 -1.45 6.46
CA PHE A 19 -1.17 -1.31 7.21
C PHE A 19 -0.24 -0.26 6.57
N LYS A 20 0.00 -0.35 5.25
CA LYS A 20 0.86 0.62 4.54
C LYS A 20 0.28 2.02 4.50
N THR A 21 -1.04 2.14 4.40
CA THR A 21 -1.73 3.44 4.51
C THR A 21 -1.51 4.06 5.89
N ALA A 22 -1.63 3.26 6.97
CA ALA A 22 -1.35 3.72 8.32
C ALA A 22 0.12 4.16 8.51
N CYS A 23 1.07 3.41 7.95
CA CYS A 23 2.49 3.80 7.93
C CYS A 23 2.70 5.14 7.22
N LEU A 24 2.15 5.31 6.01
CA LEU A 24 2.26 6.55 5.25
C LEU A 24 1.72 7.75 6.03
N THR A 25 0.54 7.61 6.65
CA THR A 25 -0.06 8.67 7.47
C THR A 25 0.86 9.05 8.63
N LYS A 26 1.40 8.05 9.35
CA LYS A 26 2.34 8.28 10.46
C LYS A 26 3.60 9.00 9.99
N SER A 27 4.27 8.49 8.96
CA SER A 27 5.51 9.09 8.43
C SER A 27 5.30 10.50 7.92
N THR A 28 4.15 10.77 7.29
CA THR A 28 3.76 12.11 6.82
C THR A 28 3.52 13.06 8.00
N ALA A 29 2.74 12.66 9.00
CA ALA A 29 2.45 13.48 10.17
C ALA A 29 3.71 13.78 11.00
N MET A 30 4.66 12.83 11.08
CA MET A 30 5.91 13.01 11.82
C MET A 30 6.92 13.92 11.08
N LEU A 31 6.83 14.05 9.75
CA LEU A 31 7.81 14.76 8.94
C LEU A 31 8.00 16.23 9.35
N ASP A 32 6.93 16.87 9.81
CA ASP A 32 6.93 18.27 10.25
C ASP A 32 7.45 18.44 11.68
N LEU A 33 7.45 17.36 12.47
CA LEU A 33 7.90 17.35 13.86
C LEU A 33 9.39 17.01 14.00
N VAL A 34 9.96 16.32 13.00
CA VAL A 34 11.35 15.85 13.04
C VAL A 34 12.35 16.97 12.76
N LYS A 35 13.26 17.18 13.74
CA LYS A 35 14.38 18.13 13.65
C LYS A 35 15.66 17.50 13.10
N ASP A 36 15.89 16.21 13.38
CA ASP A 36 17.09 15.51 12.91
C ASP A 36 17.06 15.32 11.39
N SER A 37 18.13 15.73 10.71
CA SER A 37 18.18 15.79 9.25
C SER A 37 18.26 14.41 8.60
N ILE A 38 18.93 13.44 9.25
CA ILE A 38 19.05 12.07 8.78
C ILE A 38 17.71 11.36 8.90
N LEU A 39 17.05 11.47 10.06
CA LEU A 39 15.72 10.92 10.29
C LEU A 39 14.68 11.55 9.33
N LYS A 40 14.77 12.86 9.07
CA LYS A 40 13.90 13.51 8.09
C LYS A 40 14.09 12.97 6.68
N LYS A 41 15.33 12.66 6.28
CA LYS A 41 15.62 12.02 4.99
C LYS A 41 15.03 10.61 4.92
N LEU A 42 15.17 9.82 5.98
CA LEU A 42 14.62 8.47 6.07
C LEU A 42 13.09 8.48 5.97
N LEU A 43 12.41 9.41 6.67
CA LEU A 43 10.96 9.56 6.57
C LEU A 43 10.49 9.96 5.16
N LYS A 44 11.23 10.83 4.47
CA LYS A 44 10.91 11.17 3.06
C LYS A 44 11.02 9.97 2.13
N GLU A 45 12.03 9.13 2.36
CA GLU A 45 12.21 7.88 1.60
C GLU A 45 11.08 6.89 1.91
N ASP A 46 10.74 6.69 3.18
CA ASP A 46 9.63 5.83 3.59
C ASP A 46 8.28 6.29 3.01
N ILE A 47 8.01 7.61 2.99
CA ILE A 47 6.82 8.17 2.34
C ILE A 47 6.79 7.82 0.85
N LYS A 48 7.93 7.96 0.15
CA LYS A 48 8.03 7.64 -1.29
C LYS A 48 7.76 6.14 -1.54
N LEU A 49 8.40 5.27 -0.76
CA LEU A 49 8.27 3.82 -0.90
C LEU A 49 6.86 3.35 -0.51
N SER A 50 6.28 3.89 0.55
CA SER A 50 4.92 3.57 1.00
C SER A 50 3.88 4.00 -0.03
N LYS A 51 4.01 5.17 -0.67
CA LYS A 51 3.13 5.58 -1.79
C LYS A 51 3.22 4.61 -2.98
N LYS A 52 4.42 4.13 -3.31
CA LYS A 52 4.58 3.12 -4.37
C LYS A 52 3.90 1.81 -3.98
N ALA A 53 4.16 1.30 -2.78
CA ALA A 53 3.58 0.05 -2.30
C ALA A 53 2.04 0.10 -2.27
N ILE A 54 1.45 1.21 -1.82
CA ILE A 54 -0.01 1.41 -1.83
C ILE A 54 -0.57 1.32 -3.25
N LYS A 55 0.06 1.98 -4.23
CA LYS A 55 -0.37 1.90 -5.63
C LYS A 55 -0.26 0.48 -6.18
N ASP A 56 0.86 -0.19 -5.91
CA ASP A 56 1.09 -1.57 -6.37
C ASP A 56 0.00 -2.52 -5.78
N LEU A 57 -0.33 -2.39 -4.49
CA LEU A 57 -1.38 -3.18 -3.83
C LEU A 57 -2.79 -2.87 -4.37
N GLN A 58 -3.09 -1.59 -4.66
CA GLN A 58 -4.34 -1.19 -5.31
C GLN A 58 -4.48 -1.82 -6.69
N SER A 59 -3.41 -1.82 -7.50
CA SER A 59 -3.41 -2.47 -8.81
C SER A 59 -3.68 -3.97 -8.73
N VAL A 60 -3.14 -4.67 -7.72
CA VAL A 60 -3.44 -6.10 -7.50
C VAL A 60 -4.94 -6.32 -7.27
N LEU A 61 -5.59 -5.49 -6.44
CA LEU A 61 -7.03 -5.60 -6.18
C LEU A 61 -7.88 -5.22 -7.40
N GLU A 62 -7.50 -4.19 -8.14
CA GLU A 62 -8.18 -3.80 -9.38
C GLU A 62 -8.11 -4.89 -10.45
N ASP A 63 -6.96 -5.54 -10.59
CA ASP A 63 -6.78 -6.61 -11.57
C ASP A 63 -7.59 -7.86 -11.20
N ASP A 64 -7.73 -8.18 -9.91
CA ASP A 64 -8.65 -9.22 -9.44
C ASP A 64 -10.13 -8.85 -9.72
N GLN A 65 -10.52 -7.59 -9.51
CA GLN A 65 -11.88 -7.13 -9.83
C GLN A 65 -12.19 -7.25 -11.33
N LYS A 66 -11.24 -6.89 -12.21
CA LYS A 66 -11.39 -7.05 -13.67
C LYS A 66 -11.51 -8.52 -14.07
N GLN A 67 -10.82 -9.42 -13.38
CA GLN A 67 -10.86 -10.86 -13.67
C GLN A 67 -12.16 -11.50 -13.19
N THR A 68 -12.63 -11.15 -11.98
CA THR A 68 -13.92 -11.62 -11.45
C THR A 68 -15.12 -11.12 -12.28
N ALA A 69 -15.01 -9.95 -12.91
CA ALA A 69 -16.02 -9.43 -13.83
C ALA A 69 -16.05 -10.13 -15.20
N LYS A 70 -14.92 -10.70 -15.67
CA LYS A 70 -14.83 -11.43 -16.96
C LYS A 70 -15.25 -12.90 -16.88
N GLY A 71 -15.30 -13.47 -15.68
CA GLY A 71 -15.72 -14.85 -15.42
C GLY A 71 -17.19 -15.01 -15.00
N ARG A 72 -17.96 -13.92 -15.04
CA ARG A 72 -19.42 -13.91 -14.82
C ARG A 72 -20.15 -13.67 -16.13
#